data_AF-A0A833FIU8-F1
#
_entry.id   AF-A0A833FIU8-F1
#
_cell.length_a   1.000
_cell.length_b   1.000
_cell.length_c   1.000
_cell.angle_alpha   90.00
_cell.angle_beta   90.00
_cell.angle_gamma   90.00
#
_symmetry.space_group_name_H-M   'P 1'
#
loop_
_entity.id
_entity.type
_entity.pdbx_description
1 polymer ?
#
loop_
_entity_poly.entity_id
_entity_poly.type
_entity_poly.pdbx_seq_one_letter_code
_entity_poly.pdbx_strand_id
1 'polypeptide(L)' 'MEFFTAGVGVLKTLVTAIGAGLGAWGVINLMEGYGNDNPGANAHVR' A
#
# COMPACT_ATOMS: atom_id res chain seq x y z
N MET A 1 -18.01 28.84 -8.58
CA MET A 1 -17.44 27.48 -8.72
C MET A 1 -16.11 27.31 -7.99
N GLU A 2 -15.39 28.38 -7.66
CA GLU A 2 -14.05 28.36 -7.04
C GLU A 2 -13.96 27.57 -5.73
N PHE A 3 -14.93 27.75 -4.82
CA PHE A 3 -14.98 27.00 -3.55
C PHE A 3 -14.98 25.48 -3.76
N PHE A 4 -15.78 24.99 -4.70
CA PHE A 4 -15.86 23.56 -5.01
C PHE A 4 -14.57 23.05 -5.67
N THR A 5 -13.95 23.85 -6.55
CA THR A 5 -12.66 23.53 -7.16
C THR A 5 -11.56 23.40 -6.09
N ALA A 6 -11.52 24.31 -5.12
CA ALA A 6 -10.58 24.23 -4.00
C ALA A 6 -10.82 22.97 -3.14
N GLY A 7 -12.09 22.67 -2.83
CA GLY A 7 -12.46 21.46 -2.10
C GLY A 7 -12.04 20.17 -2.80
N VAL A 8 -12.24 20.08 -4.12
CA VAL A 8 -11.78 18.95 -4.93
C VAL A 8 -10.26 18.84 -4.92
N GLY A 9 -9.54 19.96 -4.96
CA GLY A 9 -8.08 20.00 -4.85
C GLY A 9 -7.57 19.37 -3.55
N VAL A 10 -8.16 19.74 -2.41
CA VAL A 10 -7.82 19.16 -1.09
C VAL A 10 -8.11 17.66 -1.07
N LEU A 11 -9.30 17.24 -1.51
CA LEU A 11 -9.68 15.83 -1.51
C LEU A 11 -8.74 15.00 -2.39
N LYS A 12 -8.34 15.51 -3.56
CA LYS A 12 -7.41 14.83 -4.46
C LYS A 12 -6.05 14.59 -3.80
N THR A 13 -5.53 15.59 -3.08
CA THR A 13 -4.27 15.45 -2.32
C THR A 13 -4.37 14.36 -1.27
N LEU A 14 -5.45 14.36 -0.48
CA LEU A 14 -5.66 13.36 0.57
C LEU A 14 -5.78 11.94 0.01
N VAL A 15 -6.61 11.75 -1.02
CA VAL A 15 -6.80 10.43 -1.65
C VAL A 15 -5.50 9.91 -2.25
N THR A 16 -4.73 10.77 -2.90
CA THR A 16 -3.44 10.38 -3.49
C THR A 16 -2.44 9.96 -2.41
N ALA A 17 -2.33 10.73 -1.32
CA ALA A 17 -1.44 10.41 -0.22
C ALA A 17 -1.81 9.10 0.48
N ILE A 18 -3.10 8.88 0.75
CA ILE A 18 -3.60 7.64 1.35
C ILE A 18 -3.38 6.45 0.41
N GLY A 19 -3.73 6.59 -0.87
CA GLY A 19 -3.53 5.55 -1.87
C GLY A 19 -2.07 5.15 -2.02
N ALA A 20 -1.15 6.12 -2.03
CA ALA A 20 0.29 5.86 -2.06
C ALA A 20 0.76 5.13 -0.80
N GLY A 21 0.31 5.56 0.39
CA GLY A 21 0.65 4.92 1.66
C GLY A 21 0.16 3.47 1.75
N LEU A 22 -1.09 3.22 1.38
CA LEU A 22 -1.67 1.86 1.35
C LEU A 22 -1.00 0.98 0.29
N GLY A 23 -0.66 1.54 -0.88
CA GLY A 23 0.05 0.82 -1.93
C GLY A 23 1.43 0.37 -1.46
N ALA A 24 2.21 1.28 -0.85
CA ALA A 24 3.53 0.96 -0.29
C ALA A 24 3.42 -0.09 0.83
N TRP A 25 2.46 0.08 1.74
CA TRP A 25 2.18 -0.89 2.80
C TRP A 25 1.86 -2.28 2.24
N GLY A 26 0.99 -2.37 1.23
CA GLY A 26 0.61 -3.63 0.60
C GLY A 26 1.80 -4.34 -0.05
N VAL A 27 2.70 -3.59 -0.71
CA VAL A 27 3.93 -4.13 -1.30
C VAL A 27 4.85 -4.71 -0.22
N ILE A 28 5.04 -4.00 0.90
CA ILE A 28 5.86 -4.48 2.02
C ILE A 28 5.30 -5.78 2.57
N ASN A 29 3.99 -5.83 2.88
CA ASN A 29 3.35 -7.03 3.39
C ASN A 29 3.50 -8.24 2.44
N LEU A 30 3.40 -8.01 1.13
CA LEU A 30 3.62 -9.08 0.14
C LEU A 30 5.08 -9.56 0.15
N MET A 31 6.04 -8.65 0.27
CA MET A 31 7.46 -9.00 0.36
C MET A 31 7.81 -9.73 1.67
N GLU A 32 7.20 -9.36 2.79
CA GLU A 32 7.37 -10.05 4.08
C GLU A 32 6.83 -11.49 4.03
N GLY A 33 5.64 -11.70 3.46
CA GLY A 33 5.04 -13.03 3.33
C GLY A 33 5.74 -13.92 2.28
N TYR A 34 6.33 -13.34 1.23
CA TYR A 34 6.90 -14.08 0.11
C TYR A 34 7.96 -15.11 0.52
N GLY A 35 8.85 -14.76 1.45
CA GLY A 35 9.88 -15.68 1.95
C GLY A 35 9.35 -16.73 2.91
N ASN A 36 8.44 -16.34 3.81
CA ASN A 36 7.89 -17.21 4.84
C ASN A 36 6.87 -18.22 4.30
N ASP A 37 6.16 -17.90 3.21
CA ASP A 37 5.17 -18.79 2.60
C ASP A 37 5.78 -19.70 1.51
N ASN A 38 7.08 -19.58 1.25
CA ASN A 38 7.80 -20.41 0.29
C ASN A 38 8.10 -21.81 0.87
N PRO A 39 7.58 -22.90 0.30
CA PRO A 39 7.84 -24.26 0.77
C PRO A 39 9.32 -24.64 0.78
N GLY A 40 10.13 -24.07 -0.12
CA GLY A 40 11.58 -24.29 -0.16
C GLY A 40 12.35 -23.59 0.96
N ALA A 41 11.88 -22.43 1.43
CA ALA A 41 12.49 -21.71 2.55
C ALA A 41 12.23 -22.44 3.88
N ASN A 42 11.06 -23.09 4.00
CA ASN A 42 10.66 -23.86 5.17
C ASN A 42 11.10 -25.33 5.12
N ALA A 43 11.89 -25.75 4.13
CA ALA A 43 12.29 -27.15 3.95
C ALA A 43 13.12 -27.69 5.13
N HIS A 44 13.80 -26.81 5.88
CA HIS A 44 14.61 -27.14 7.05
C HIS A 44 13.84 -27.03 8.39
N VAL A 45 12.62 -26.47 8.38
CA VAL A 45 11.79 -26.27 9.58
C VAL A 45 10.91 -27.51 9.86
N ARG A 46 11.02 -28.55 9.02
CA ARG A 46 10.37 -29.85 9.20
C ARG A 46 11.27 -30.87 9.89
#